data_AF-A0A4Y2QK73-F1
#
_entry.id   AF-A0A4Y2QK73-F1
#
_cell.length_a   1.000
_cell.length_b   1.000
_cell.length_c   1.000
_cell.angle_alpha   90.00
_cell.angle_beta   90.00
_cell.angle_gamma   90.00
#
_symmetry.space_group_name_H-M   'P 1'
#
loop_
_entity.id
_entity.type
_entity.pdbx_description
1 polymer ?
#
loop_
_entity_poly.entity_id
_entity_poly.type
_entity_poly.pdbx_seq_one_letter_code
_entity_poly.pdbx_strand_id
1 'polypeptide(L)'
;MSIASVIVGGNEVNCHLPEEIGRDMITKMMGEKFENVKLKRKGKVVALASINSSVKICNISIVVDPHILFHRLCIAKQSDDDLKAFFKCELSPFPILLFTGESMRKGTKSSLYTSFSPITEDVKPEVCQYAVVDGGHLLHKIVWRQQATFGAITDRYVQYLNNKYGQDIAVIFDGFPDDDKKSTKNCERLRRAAHFSPDVMFHEETVLQYTKEKLLANECNKKRFIELLKKALQKANICVQQAVEDADLTIVNTAISVAPQYDYGRVVVEDIDLLVLLTALASTHTLFGQGKNKFISLFLKHEELLNRAATFLNLQATTEQVTEAGENVLVALYGGDPATQNLDELRYHSFGKAAAKTKFTLARLPPTTDAAQLHAMRSYHQVQTWLGNEKDPLKWGWMHTPSGLFPKKSEKDPAPESLLQCISCTCRKGCTNACGRRKAGVHCSLLCKHCIG
;
A
#
# COMPACT_ATOMS: atom_id res chain seq x y z
N MET A 1 -12.74 7.79 -18.07
CA MET A 1 -11.66 7.78 -17.06
C MET A 1 -11.94 8.91 -16.07
N SER A 2 -11.90 8.65 -14.76
CA SER A 2 -12.08 9.71 -13.75
C SER A 2 -10.78 10.50 -13.58
N ILE A 3 -10.84 11.83 -13.69
CA ILE A 3 -9.67 12.72 -13.63
C ILE A 3 -9.11 12.81 -12.19
N ALA A 4 -9.96 12.65 -11.18
CA ALA A 4 -9.57 12.74 -9.76
C ALA A 4 -9.09 11.40 -9.16
N SER A 5 -9.48 10.27 -9.74
CA SER A 5 -9.15 8.94 -9.20
C SER A 5 -8.39 8.04 -10.18
N VAL A 6 -8.20 8.47 -11.43
CA VAL A 6 -7.47 7.75 -12.51
C VAL A 6 -8.07 6.37 -12.86
N ILE A 7 -9.22 6.03 -12.30
CA ILE A 7 -9.91 4.77 -12.57
C ILE A 7 -10.52 4.79 -13.98
N VAL A 8 -10.26 3.74 -14.74
CA VAL A 8 -10.90 3.44 -16.03
C VAL A 8 -12.07 2.50 -15.76
N GLY A 9 -13.29 2.93 -16.05
CA GLY A 9 -14.48 2.09 -15.92
C GLY A 9 -14.51 1.03 -17.03
N GLY A 10 -14.88 -0.20 -16.69
CA GLY A 10 -15.17 -1.25 -17.68
C GLY A 10 -16.40 -0.94 -18.53
N ASN A 11 -16.72 -1.81 -19.48
CA ASN A 11 -17.83 -1.63 -20.44
C ASN A 11 -19.21 -1.48 -19.77
N GLU A 12 -19.32 -1.87 -18.51
CA GLU A 12 -20.49 -1.78 -17.64
C GLU A 12 -20.68 -0.40 -16.96
N VAL A 13 -19.69 0.50 -17.04
CA VAL A 13 -19.74 1.84 -16.42
C VAL A 13 -20.18 2.91 -17.41
N ASN A 14 -21.32 3.53 -17.12
CA ASN A 14 -21.99 4.46 -18.04
C ASN A 14 -22.21 5.86 -17.44
N CYS A 15 -21.52 6.21 -16.34
CA CYS A 15 -21.61 7.52 -15.68
C CYS A 15 -21.08 8.71 -16.49
N HIS A 16 -20.51 8.47 -17.66
CA HIS A 16 -20.12 9.51 -18.61
C HIS A 16 -21.23 9.86 -19.61
N LEU A 17 -22.34 9.11 -19.63
CA LEU A 17 -23.52 9.34 -20.49
C LEU A 17 -24.82 9.58 -19.69
N PRO A 18 -24.82 10.34 -18.58
CA PRO A 18 -25.99 10.46 -17.73
C PRO A 18 -27.17 11.13 -18.45
N GLU A 19 -26.88 12.07 -19.35
CA GLU A 19 -27.90 12.83 -20.09
C GLU A 19 -28.55 12.00 -21.21
N GLU A 20 -27.76 11.18 -21.92
CA GLU A 20 -28.26 10.29 -22.97
C GLU A 20 -29.14 9.17 -22.39
N ILE A 21 -28.70 8.56 -21.29
CA ILE A 21 -29.47 7.56 -20.55
C ILE A 21 -30.74 8.18 -19.97
N GLY A 22 -30.65 9.39 -19.44
CA GLY A 22 -31.79 10.14 -18.94
C GLY A 22 -32.82 10.44 -20.03
N ARG A 23 -32.37 10.92 -21.20
CA ARG A 23 -33.24 11.19 -22.35
C ARG A 23 -33.92 9.93 -22.87
N ASP A 24 -33.18 8.85 -23.09
CA ASP A 24 -33.74 7.58 -23.56
C ASP A 24 -34.77 7.01 -22.57
N MET A 25 -34.55 7.23 -21.26
CA MET A 25 -35.49 6.83 -20.21
C MET A 25 -36.75 7.71 -20.17
N ILE A 26 -36.64 9.02 -20.41
CA ILE A 26 -37.77 9.95 -20.51
C ILE A 26 -38.62 9.66 -21.75
N THR A 27 -38.00 9.39 -22.90
CA THR A 27 -38.71 9.02 -24.13
C THR A 27 -39.57 7.77 -23.93
N LYS A 28 -39.10 6.80 -23.13
CA LYS A 28 -39.85 5.60 -22.76
C LYS A 28 -40.98 5.84 -21.75
N MET A 29 -41.09 7.04 -21.18
CA MET A 29 -42.17 7.46 -20.29
C MET A 29 -43.20 8.35 -20.99
N MET A 30 -42.84 8.98 -22.10
CA MET A 30 -43.76 9.86 -22.83
C MET A 30 -44.91 9.03 -23.44
N GLY A 31 -46.15 9.35 -23.05
CA GLY A 31 -47.36 8.67 -23.50
C GLY A 31 -47.84 7.52 -22.59
N GLU A 32 -47.07 7.14 -21.57
CA GLU A 32 -47.47 6.14 -20.56
C GLU A 32 -48.24 6.79 -19.41
N LYS A 33 -49.25 6.09 -18.86
CA LYS A 33 -49.87 6.51 -17.60
C LYS A 33 -48.87 6.35 -16.45
N PHE A 34 -48.83 7.31 -15.53
CA PHE A 34 -47.85 7.37 -14.44
C PHE A 34 -47.76 6.07 -13.61
N GLU A 35 -48.88 5.37 -13.44
CA GLU A 35 -48.98 4.07 -12.75
C GLU A 35 -48.25 2.90 -13.44
N ASN A 36 -48.02 3.00 -14.75
CA ASN A 36 -47.39 1.95 -15.57
C ASN A 36 -45.88 2.17 -15.78
N VAL A 37 -45.38 3.36 -15.45
CA VAL A 37 -43.97 3.70 -15.58
C VAL A 37 -43.12 2.86 -14.62
N LYS A 38 -42.39 1.88 -15.14
CA LYS A 38 -41.48 1.01 -14.37
C LYS A 38 -40.01 1.26 -14.76
N LEU A 39 -39.29 1.95 -13.88
CA LEU A 39 -37.84 2.16 -13.99
C LEU A 39 -37.06 0.85 -13.78
N LYS A 40 -36.49 0.30 -14.86
CA LYS A 40 -35.63 -0.91 -14.82
C LYS A 40 -34.19 -0.55 -14.41
N ARG A 41 -33.56 -1.37 -13.55
CA ARG A 41 -32.17 -1.17 -13.08
C ARG A 41 -31.13 -1.11 -14.21
N LYS A 42 -31.39 -1.75 -15.34
CA LYS A 42 -30.52 -1.74 -16.54
C LYS A 42 -30.39 -0.34 -17.18
N GLY A 43 -31.32 0.58 -16.89
CA GLY A 43 -31.29 1.97 -17.35
C GLY A 43 -30.77 2.97 -16.32
N LYS A 44 -30.13 2.51 -15.23
CA LYS A 44 -29.53 3.41 -14.24
C LYS A 44 -28.08 3.70 -14.59
N VAL A 45 -27.67 4.91 -14.22
CA VAL A 45 -26.27 5.32 -14.28
C VAL A 45 -25.47 4.54 -13.22
N VAL A 46 -24.46 3.81 -13.68
CA VAL A 46 -23.51 3.02 -12.89
C VAL A 46 -22.27 3.89 -12.65
N ALA A 47 -22.04 4.24 -11.39
CA ALA A 47 -20.96 5.12 -10.97
C ALA A 47 -19.64 4.37 -10.77
N LEU A 48 -18.51 5.06 -10.99
CA LEU A 48 -17.17 4.50 -10.81
C LEU A 48 -16.89 3.86 -9.43
N ALA A 49 -17.57 4.32 -8.38
CA ALA A 49 -17.43 3.78 -7.03
C ALA A 49 -17.82 2.29 -6.92
N SER A 50 -18.64 1.78 -7.84
CA SER A 50 -19.06 0.38 -7.86
C SER A 50 -17.95 -0.61 -8.23
N ILE A 51 -16.83 -0.14 -8.78
CA ILE A 51 -15.70 -1.00 -9.20
C ILE A 51 -14.86 -1.44 -8.00
N ASN A 52 -14.67 -0.58 -7.00
CA ASN A 52 -13.76 -0.84 -5.86
C ASN A 52 -14.46 -1.37 -4.60
N SER A 53 -15.78 -1.36 -4.59
CA SER A 53 -16.58 -1.75 -3.42
C SER A 53 -17.39 -3.03 -3.67
N SER A 54 -17.33 -3.63 -4.86
CA SER A 54 -18.22 -4.74 -5.19
C SER A 54 -17.65 -6.12 -4.90
N VAL A 55 -18.44 -6.97 -4.24
CA VAL A 55 -18.18 -8.41 -4.07
C VAL A 55 -19.06 -9.19 -5.05
N LYS A 56 -18.51 -10.19 -5.74
CA LYS A 56 -19.28 -11.10 -6.61
C LYS A 56 -19.83 -12.26 -5.78
N ILE A 57 -21.14 -12.35 -5.66
CA ILE A 57 -21.83 -13.47 -5.01
C ILE A 57 -22.84 -14.02 -6.01
N CYS A 58 -22.74 -15.32 -6.31
CA CYS A 58 -23.62 -16.02 -7.26
C CYS A 58 -23.77 -15.29 -8.62
N ASN A 59 -22.66 -14.86 -9.24
CA ASN A 59 -22.61 -14.11 -10.50
C ASN A 59 -23.24 -12.70 -10.48
N ILE A 60 -23.54 -12.14 -9.30
CA ILE A 60 -24.05 -10.77 -9.15
C ILE A 60 -22.98 -9.94 -8.43
N SER A 61 -22.60 -8.81 -9.04
CA SER A 61 -21.68 -7.83 -8.44
C SER A 61 -22.44 -6.90 -7.51
N ILE A 62 -22.12 -6.90 -6.20
CA ILE A 62 -22.84 -6.14 -5.17
C ILE A 62 -21.88 -5.13 -4.54
N VAL A 63 -22.17 -3.84 -4.71
CA VAL A 63 -21.48 -2.72 -4.07
C VAL A 63 -21.66 -2.77 -2.54
N VAL A 64 -20.59 -3.00 -1.81
CA VAL A 64 -20.51 -3.08 -0.35
C VAL A 64 -19.95 -1.77 0.19
N ASP A 65 -20.84 -0.91 0.67
CA ASP A 65 -20.48 0.24 1.49
C ASP A 65 -20.27 -0.22 2.96
N PRO A 66 -19.11 0.07 3.58
CA PRO A 66 -18.86 -0.26 5.00
C PRO A 66 -19.93 0.26 5.97
N HIS A 67 -20.57 1.40 5.70
CA HIS A 67 -21.68 1.93 6.51
C HIS A 67 -22.98 1.15 6.31
N ILE A 68 -23.25 0.62 5.11
CA ILE A 68 -24.39 -0.27 4.85
C ILE A 68 -24.18 -1.62 5.54
N LEU A 69 -22.94 -2.13 5.54
CA LEU A 69 -22.61 -3.37 6.25
C LEU A 69 -22.76 -3.20 7.78
N PHE A 70 -22.44 -2.01 8.31
CA PHE A 70 -22.65 -1.67 9.73
C PHE A 70 -24.11 -1.74 10.16
N HIS A 71 -25.02 -1.13 9.40
CA HIS A 71 -26.46 -1.25 9.67
C HIS A 71 -26.96 -2.69 9.54
N ARG A 72 -26.37 -3.48 8.62
CA ARG A 72 -26.72 -4.90 8.45
C ARG A 72 -26.20 -5.77 9.59
N LEU A 73 -25.03 -5.47 10.17
CA LEU A 73 -24.50 -6.15 11.37
C LEU A 73 -25.45 -5.98 12.56
N CYS A 74 -25.95 -4.77 12.79
CA CYS A 74 -26.92 -4.49 13.85
C CYS A 74 -28.24 -5.25 13.65
N ILE A 75 -28.63 -5.54 12.40
CA ILE A 75 -29.87 -6.26 12.07
C ILE A 75 -29.67 -7.78 12.10
N ALA A 76 -28.49 -8.28 11.74
CA ALA A 76 -28.19 -9.71 11.64
C ALA A 76 -27.75 -10.34 12.96
N LYS A 77 -27.30 -9.54 13.92
CA LYS A 77 -26.90 -10.00 15.26
C LYS A 77 -28.10 -10.62 15.99
N GLN A 78 -28.02 -11.92 16.30
CA GLN A 78 -29.00 -12.59 17.18
C GLN A 78 -28.46 -12.76 18.60
N SER A 79 -27.14 -12.83 18.77
CA SER A 79 -26.44 -12.90 20.06
C SER A 79 -25.14 -12.09 20.09
N ASP A 80 -24.56 -11.88 21.26
CA ASP A 80 -23.22 -11.28 21.40
C ASP A 80 -22.13 -12.13 20.75
N ASP A 81 -22.30 -13.45 20.74
CA ASP A 81 -21.35 -14.36 20.11
C ASP A 81 -21.41 -14.31 18.58
N ASP A 82 -22.58 -14.10 17.98
CA ASP A 82 -22.70 -13.81 16.55
C ASP A 82 -21.96 -12.52 16.19
N LEU A 83 -22.09 -11.49 17.02
CA LEU A 83 -21.40 -10.23 16.79
C LEU A 83 -19.87 -10.43 16.86
N LYS A 84 -19.36 -11.17 17.85
CA LYS A 84 -17.94 -11.52 17.90
C LYS A 84 -17.49 -12.27 16.66
N ALA A 85 -18.29 -13.23 16.17
CA ALA A 85 -17.98 -13.98 14.95
C ALA A 85 -17.90 -13.07 13.72
N PHE A 86 -18.75 -12.03 13.64
CA PHE A 86 -18.71 -11.06 12.55
C PHE A 86 -17.39 -10.27 12.47
N PHE A 87 -16.78 -9.96 13.61
CA PHE A 87 -15.52 -9.21 13.66
C PHE A 87 -14.27 -10.05 13.35
N LYS A 88 -14.40 -11.36 13.16
CA LYS A 88 -13.33 -12.22 12.60
C LYS A 88 -13.14 -12.02 11.10
N CYS A 89 -14.14 -11.43 10.43
CA CYS A 89 -14.06 -11.00 9.04
C CYS A 89 -13.79 -9.50 8.95
N GLU A 90 -13.30 -9.06 7.80
CA GLU A 90 -12.90 -7.67 7.63
C GLU A 90 -14.09 -6.69 7.64
N LEU A 91 -15.28 -7.17 7.26
CA LEU A 91 -16.50 -6.37 7.14
C LEU A 91 -16.35 -5.25 6.10
N SER A 92 -15.51 -5.49 5.09
CA SER A 92 -15.33 -4.68 3.90
C SER A 92 -14.67 -5.52 2.80
N PRO A 93 -14.68 -5.08 1.52
CA PRO A 93 -14.14 -5.88 0.40
C PRO A 93 -12.64 -6.23 0.52
N PHE A 94 -11.88 -5.48 1.32
CA PHE A 94 -10.47 -5.70 1.61
C PHE A 94 -10.09 -4.97 2.91
N PRO A 95 -8.97 -5.31 3.57
CA PRO A 95 -8.56 -4.64 4.80
C PRO A 95 -8.27 -3.14 4.64
N ILE A 96 -9.28 -2.31 4.87
CA ILE A 96 -9.21 -0.85 4.71
C ILE A 96 -8.19 -0.20 5.65
N LEU A 97 -7.80 -0.90 6.73
CA LEU A 97 -6.69 -0.52 7.61
C LEU A 97 -5.34 -0.54 6.88
N LEU A 98 -5.15 -1.49 5.96
CA LEU A 98 -3.90 -1.75 5.25
C LEU A 98 -3.89 -1.22 3.82
N PHE A 99 -5.05 -1.09 3.17
CA PHE A 99 -5.16 -0.82 1.73
C PHE A 99 -5.99 0.43 1.40
N THR A 100 -5.66 1.06 0.28
CA THR A 100 -6.46 2.08 -0.42
C THR A 100 -6.80 1.57 -1.81
N GLY A 101 -7.69 0.58 -1.90
CA GLY A 101 -8.03 -0.10 -3.16
C GLY A 101 -7.06 -1.22 -3.50
N GLU A 102 -6.31 -1.08 -4.60
CA GLU A 102 -5.33 -2.08 -5.06
C GLU A 102 -3.95 -1.98 -4.41
N SER A 103 -3.63 -0.84 -3.78
CA SER A 103 -2.32 -0.59 -3.17
C SER A 103 -2.37 -0.53 -1.65
N MET A 104 -1.28 -0.93 -1.00
CA MET A 104 -1.09 -0.76 0.44
C MET A 104 -0.96 0.73 0.82
N ARG A 105 -1.41 1.08 2.02
CA ARG A 105 -1.34 2.43 2.57
C ARG A 105 0.11 2.87 2.76
N LYS A 106 0.38 4.13 2.42
CA LYS A 106 1.65 4.78 2.69
C LYS A 106 1.64 5.54 4.00
N GLY A 107 2.75 5.41 4.72
CA GLY A 107 3.06 6.24 5.88
C GLY A 107 3.74 7.53 5.50
N THR A 108 3.67 8.50 6.41
CA THR A 108 4.51 9.69 6.33
C THR A 108 5.87 9.34 6.95
N LYS A 109 6.89 9.07 6.11
CA LYS A 109 8.22 8.66 6.59
C LYS A 109 8.90 9.75 7.42
N SER A 110 8.66 11.02 7.10
CA SER A 110 9.30 12.16 7.77
C SER A 110 9.01 12.28 9.26
N SER A 111 7.95 11.66 9.78
CA SER A 111 7.67 11.68 11.21
C SER A 111 8.78 11.01 12.04
N LEU A 112 9.55 10.09 11.44
CA LEU A 112 10.62 9.39 12.14
C LEU A 112 11.82 10.32 12.44
N TYR A 113 12.04 11.38 11.66
CA TYR A 113 13.15 12.29 11.87
C TYR A 113 13.13 12.98 13.25
N THR A 114 11.94 13.20 13.82
CA THR A 114 11.81 13.82 15.16
C THR A 114 12.30 12.92 16.29
N SER A 115 12.46 11.62 16.04
CA SER A 115 12.93 10.66 17.02
C SER A 115 14.46 10.57 17.10
N PHE A 116 15.17 11.24 16.19
CA PHE A 116 16.63 11.28 16.18
C PHE A 116 17.14 12.53 16.87
N SER A 117 18.21 12.38 17.65
CA SER A 117 18.98 13.50 18.15
C SER A 117 19.78 14.10 17.01
N PRO A 118 19.60 15.39 16.66
CA PRO A 118 20.43 16.03 15.66
C PRO A 118 21.87 16.07 16.18
N ILE A 119 22.82 15.63 15.33
CA ILE A 119 24.24 15.82 15.60
C ILE A 119 24.55 17.28 15.26
N THR A 120 24.98 18.06 16.24
CA THR A 120 25.34 19.48 16.11
C THR A 120 26.83 19.71 15.88
N GLU A 121 27.65 18.66 15.99
CA GLU A 121 29.09 18.74 15.73
C GLU A 121 29.34 18.62 14.22
N ASP A 122 29.96 19.64 13.63
CA ASP A 122 30.53 19.54 12.30
C ASP A 122 31.59 18.43 12.31
N VAL A 123 31.37 17.38 11.52
CA VAL A 123 32.37 16.32 11.34
C VAL A 123 33.64 16.99 10.82
N LYS A 124 34.71 16.97 11.63
CA LYS A 124 35.96 17.68 11.33
C LYS A 124 36.49 17.26 9.95
N PRO A 125 36.95 18.21 9.11
CA PRO A 125 37.44 17.92 7.76
C PRO A 125 38.77 17.16 7.72
N GLU A 126 39.44 16.99 8.86
CA GLU A 126 40.77 16.34 8.99
C GLU A 126 40.71 14.79 9.02
N VAL A 127 39.50 14.21 8.95
CA VAL A 127 39.24 12.78 9.13
C VAL A 127 39.02 12.12 7.77
N CYS A 128 39.68 10.97 7.52
CA CYS A 128 39.49 10.20 6.28
C CYS A 128 38.03 9.72 6.20
N GLN A 129 37.27 10.24 5.23
CA GLN A 129 35.82 10.06 5.15
C GLN A 129 35.42 9.48 3.80
N TYR A 130 34.65 8.40 3.81
CA TYR A 130 34.05 7.83 2.61
C TYR A 130 32.54 8.05 2.59
N ALA A 131 32.01 8.58 1.48
CA ALA A 131 30.59 8.85 1.30
C ALA A 131 29.92 7.77 0.44
N VAL A 132 28.88 7.14 0.98
CA VAL A 132 28.00 6.23 0.24
C VAL A 132 26.67 6.95 0.00
N VAL A 133 26.39 7.31 -1.25
CA VAL A 133 25.25 8.15 -1.62
C VAL A 133 24.18 7.33 -2.35
N ASP A 134 22.95 7.40 -1.85
CA ASP A 134 21.78 6.89 -2.57
C ASP A 134 21.53 7.69 -3.85
N GLY A 135 21.58 7.00 -4.99
CA GLY A 135 21.32 7.54 -6.31
C GLY A 135 19.88 8.02 -6.47
N GLY A 136 18.91 7.37 -5.83
CA GLY A 136 17.52 7.82 -5.74
C GLY A 136 17.41 9.19 -5.08
N HIS A 137 17.99 9.36 -3.89
CA HIS A 137 18.12 10.67 -3.23
C HIS A 137 18.84 11.70 -4.11
N LEU A 138 19.98 11.31 -4.68
CA LEU A 138 20.79 12.19 -5.52
C LEU A 138 19.97 12.76 -6.68
N LEU A 139 19.21 11.91 -7.38
CA LEU A 139 18.34 12.32 -8.49
C LEU A 139 17.45 13.49 -8.09
N HIS A 140 16.90 13.51 -6.88
CA HIS A 140 16.03 14.58 -6.41
C HIS A 140 16.77 15.84 -5.93
N LYS A 141 18.06 15.75 -5.61
CA LYS A 141 18.82 16.85 -5.00
C LYS A 141 19.16 18.01 -5.95
N ILE A 142 19.37 17.72 -7.24
CA ILE A 142 19.76 18.74 -8.23
C ILE A 142 18.55 19.29 -8.97
N VAL A 143 18.42 20.62 -9.00
CA VAL A 143 17.38 21.31 -9.78
C VAL A 143 17.78 21.33 -11.26
N TRP A 144 16.88 20.86 -12.12
CA TRP A 144 17.07 20.89 -13.58
C TRP A 144 16.59 22.23 -14.13
N ARG A 145 17.47 22.96 -14.81
CA ARG A 145 17.11 24.23 -15.46
C ARG A 145 16.35 23.93 -16.76
N GLN A 146 15.34 24.74 -17.05
CA GLN A 146 14.65 24.68 -18.35
C GLN A 146 15.65 25.02 -19.47
N GLN A 147 15.50 24.36 -20.62
CA GLN A 147 16.38 24.50 -21.79
C GLN A 147 17.84 24.04 -21.60
N ALA A 148 18.19 23.41 -20.46
CA ALA A 148 19.48 22.75 -20.32
C ALA A 148 19.53 21.45 -21.15
N THR A 149 20.71 21.12 -21.66
CA THR A 149 20.95 19.80 -22.27
C THR A 149 21.11 18.73 -21.20
N PHE A 150 20.87 17.47 -21.53
CA PHE A 150 21.07 16.37 -20.58
C PHE A 150 22.53 16.26 -20.11
N GLY A 151 23.51 16.55 -20.97
CA GLY A 151 24.93 16.62 -20.61
C GLY A 151 25.20 17.71 -19.56
N ALA A 152 24.69 18.92 -19.79
CA ALA A 152 24.81 20.00 -18.80
C ALA A 152 24.11 19.68 -17.47
N ILE A 153 23.02 18.89 -17.52
CA ILE A 153 22.36 18.39 -16.31
C ILE A 153 23.28 17.39 -15.59
N THR A 154 23.83 16.38 -16.27
CA THR A 154 24.73 15.39 -15.65
C THR A 154 26.00 16.03 -15.09
N ASP A 155 26.54 17.04 -15.76
CA ASP A 155 27.71 17.79 -15.29
C ASP A 155 27.44 18.47 -13.94
N ARG A 156 26.22 18.98 -13.71
CA ARG A 156 25.83 19.55 -12.43
C ARG A 156 25.80 18.52 -11.30
N TYR A 157 25.44 17.27 -11.59
CA TYR A 157 25.52 16.19 -10.61
C TYR A 157 26.97 15.88 -10.24
N VAL A 158 27.84 15.75 -11.25
CA VAL A 158 29.28 15.54 -11.05
C VAL A 158 29.88 16.67 -10.21
N GLN A 159 29.61 17.93 -10.58
CA GLN A 159 30.08 19.12 -9.85
C GLN A 159 29.59 19.13 -8.41
N TYR A 160 28.31 18.80 -8.16
CA TYR A 160 27.77 18.74 -6.81
C TYR A 160 28.47 17.69 -5.95
N LEU A 161 28.72 16.49 -6.49
CA LEU A 161 29.37 15.41 -5.76
C LEU A 161 30.83 15.75 -5.45
N ASN A 162 31.59 16.19 -6.46
CA ASN A 162 32.99 16.58 -6.29
C ASN A 162 33.15 17.70 -5.25
N ASN A 163 32.31 18.74 -5.33
CA ASN A 163 32.40 19.87 -4.41
C ASN A 163 32.02 19.50 -2.97
N LYS A 164 31.16 18.50 -2.78
CA LYS A 164 30.61 18.16 -1.47
C LYS A 164 31.33 17.00 -0.78
N TYR A 165 31.81 16.03 -1.55
CA TYR A 165 32.35 14.78 -1.01
C TYR A 165 33.76 14.44 -1.54
N GLY A 166 34.28 15.16 -2.54
CA GLY A 166 35.58 14.85 -3.14
C GLY A 166 35.55 13.56 -3.96
N GLN A 167 36.64 12.78 -3.89
CA GLN A 167 36.82 11.53 -4.66
C GLN A 167 36.49 10.26 -3.86
N ASP A 168 36.40 10.36 -2.53
CA ASP A 168 36.09 9.24 -1.64
C ASP A 168 34.57 9.03 -1.55
N ILE A 169 33.98 8.66 -2.69
CA ILE A 169 32.53 8.53 -2.84
C ILE A 169 32.13 7.35 -3.74
N ALA A 170 31.08 6.64 -3.31
CA ALA A 170 30.28 5.74 -4.15
C ALA A 170 28.84 6.25 -4.29
N VAL A 171 28.31 6.23 -5.51
CA VAL A 171 26.88 6.46 -5.79
C VAL A 171 26.23 5.14 -6.17
N ILE A 172 25.12 4.79 -5.51
CA ILE A 172 24.44 3.51 -5.72
C ILE A 172 23.03 3.77 -6.26
N PHE A 173 22.73 3.29 -7.46
CA PHE A 173 21.41 3.43 -8.07
C PHE A 173 20.54 2.17 -7.90
N ASP A 174 19.23 2.37 -7.87
CA ASP A 174 18.24 1.30 -8.00
C ASP A 174 18.41 0.53 -9.32
N GLY A 175 18.06 -0.75 -9.25
CA GLY A 175 18.01 -1.65 -10.39
C GLY A 175 16.65 -1.70 -11.06
N PHE A 176 16.66 -2.06 -12.33
CA PHE A 176 15.45 -2.19 -13.13
C PHE A 176 15.52 -3.45 -14.01
N PRO A 177 15.22 -4.63 -13.47
CA PRO A 177 15.33 -5.89 -14.20
C PRO A 177 14.34 -5.93 -15.37
N ASP A 178 14.63 -6.74 -16.39
CA ASP A 178 13.77 -6.84 -17.59
C ASP A 178 12.48 -7.65 -17.33
N ASP A 179 12.44 -8.49 -16.29
CA ASP A 179 11.27 -9.30 -15.88
C ASP A 179 10.49 -8.63 -14.72
N ASP A 180 9.99 -7.40 -14.97
CA ASP A 180 9.27 -6.59 -13.98
C ASP A 180 8.01 -7.25 -13.41
N LYS A 181 7.50 -8.31 -14.03
CA LYS A 181 6.26 -9.00 -13.61
C LYS A 181 6.41 -9.78 -12.31
N LYS A 182 7.64 -10.19 -11.97
CA LYS A 182 7.94 -10.96 -10.74
C LYS A 182 8.32 -10.09 -9.54
N SER A 183 8.66 -8.82 -9.77
CA SER A 183 9.12 -7.92 -8.70
C SER A 183 7.96 -7.48 -7.79
N THR A 184 8.19 -7.52 -6.48
CA THR A 184 7.30 -6.95 -5.46
C THR A 184 7.20 -5.41 -5.57
N LYS A 185 8.17 -4.76 -6.24
CA LYS A 185 8.16 -3.31 -6.48
C LYS A 185 7.23 -2.90 -7.62
N ASN A 186 6.75 -3.83 -8.46
CA ASN A 186 5.92 -3.50 -9.62
C ASN A 186 4.64 -2.73 -9.25
N CYS A 187 3.95 -3.13 -8.17
CA CYS A 187 2.77 -2.42 -7.69
C CYS A 187 3.07 -0.94 -7.37
N GLU A 188 4.20 -0.65 -6.74
CA GLU A 188 4.62 0.72 -6.42
C GLU A 188 5.09 1.48 -7.67
N ARG A 189 5.72 0.80 -8.65
CA ARG A 189 6.12 1.39 -9.94
C ARG A 189 4.89 1.78 -10.77
N LEU A 190 3.91 0.89 -10.92
CA LEU A 190 2.64 1.16 -11.60
C LEU A 190 1.87 2.33 -10.97
N ARG A 191 1.90 2.44 -9.64
CA ARG A 191 1.27 3.55 -8.92
C ARG A 191 1.91 4.91 -9.24
N ARG A 192 3.21 4.95 -9.49
CA ARG A 192 3.95 6.18 -9.88
C ARG A 192 3.78 6.51 -11.36
N ALA A 193 3.49 5.52 -12.20
CA ALA A 193 3.27 5.65 -13.63
C ALA A 193 1.90 6.27 -14.02
N ALA A 194 1.16 6.90 -13.10
CA ALA A 194 -0.14 7.50 -13.45
C ALA A 194 -0.02 8.81 -14.28
N HIS A 195 1.17 9.43 -14.35
CA HIS A 195 1.41 10.71 -15.03
C HIS A 195 2.80 10.80 -15.71
N PHE A 196 3.14 9.84 -16.57
CA PHE A 196 4.44 9.82 -17.25
C PHE A 196 4.49 10.72 -18.50
N SER A 197 5.66 11.27 -18.80
CA SER A 197 5.99 11.72 -20.16
C SER A 197 6.06 10.51 -21.09
N PRO A 198 5.76 10.62 -22.39
CA PRO A 198 6.05 9.57 -23.37
C PRO A 198 7.50 9.08 -23.28
N ASP A 199 7.78 7.90 -23.84
CA ASP A 199 9.16 7.44 -23.97
C ASP A 199 9.94 8.42 -24.86
N VAL A 200 11.00 9.01 -24.31
CA VAL A 200 11.84 9.99 -24.98
C VAL A 200 13.20 9.37 -25.23
N MET A 201 13.65 9.42 -26.49
CA MET A 201 15.04 9.13 -26.84
C MET A 201 15.83 10.43 -26.70
N PHE A 202 16.86 10.43 -25.84
CA PHE A 202 17.70 11.60 -25.62
C PHE A 202 19.18 11.21 -25.44
N HIS A 203 20.04 12.13 -25.81
CA HIS A 203 21.51 12.07 -25.69
C HIS A 203 22.01 13.31 -24.96
N GLU A 204 23.33 13.41 -24.74
CA GLU A 204 23.96 14.51 -23.99
C GLU A 204 23.57 15.90 -24.53
N GLU A 205 23.46 16.04 -25.86
CA GLU A 205 23.13 17.30 -26.53
C GLU A 205 21.62 17.61 -26.57
N THR A 206 20.77 16.63 -26.25
CA THR A 206 19.32 16.81 -26.31
C THR A 206 18.86 17.80 -25.23
N VAL A 207 18.04 18.78 -25.62
CA VAL A 207 17.49 19.78 -24.71
C VAL A 207 16.31 19.20 -23.91
N LEU A 208 16.27 19.46 -22.61
CA LEU A 208 15.19 19.04 -21.73
C LEU A 208 13.85 19.70 -22.15
N GLN A 209 12.90 18.88 -22.63
CA GLN A 209 11.56 19.30 -23.04
C GLN A 209 10.48 19.13 -21.96
N TYR A 210 10.73 18.25 -20.99
CA TYR A 210 9.77 17.88 -19.94
C TYR A 210 10.26 18.35 -18.57
N THR A 211 9.34 18.49 -17.62
CA THR A 211 9.77 18.69 -16.23
C THR A 211 10.45 17.42 -15.72
N LYS A 212 11.40 17.61 -14.79
CA LYS A 212 12.15 16.53 -14.15
C LYS A 212 11.21 15.43 -13.60
N GLU A 213 10.13 15.84 -12.95
CA GLU A 213 9.16 14.93 -12.32
C GLU A 213 8.45 14.06 -13.35
N LYS A 214 8.04 14.65 -14.48
CA LYS A 214 7.35 13.92 -15.55
C LYS A 214 8.29 12.96 -16.27
N LEU A 215 9.54 13.37 -16.49
CA LEU A 215 10.55 12.53 -17.14
C LEU A 215 10.92 11.33 -16.26
N LEU A 216 11.23 11.57 -14.98
CA LEU A 216 11.64 10.52 -14.04
C LEU A 216 10.47 9.62 -13.57
N ALA A 217 9.22 10.03 -13.79
CA ALA A 217 8.05 9.17 -13.57
C ALA A 217 7.90 8.07 -14.63
N ASN A 218 8.45 8.27 -15.84
CA ASN A 218 8.55 7.23 -16.85
C ASN A 218 9.75 6.33 -16.54
N GLU A 219 9.52 5.02 -16.41
CA GLU A 219 10.58 4.08 -16.05
C GLU A 219 11.66 3.96 -17.12
N CYS A 220 11.28 3.85 -18.40
CA CYS A 220 12.22 3.79 -19.52
C CYS A 220 13.11 5.04 -19.58
N ASN A 221 12.53 6.24 -19.40
CA ASN A 221 13.29 7.48 -19.39
C ASN A 221 14.19 7.58 -18.15
N LYS A 222 13.70 7.14 -16.98
CA LYS A 222 14.51 7.09 -15.76
C LYS A 222 15.70 6.14 -15.91
N LYS A 223 15.50 4.94 -16.47
CA LYS A 223 16.59 3.99 -16.80
C LYS A 223 17.63 4.65 -17.71
N ARG A 224 17.19 5.27 -18.81
CA ARG A 224 18.08 5.97 -19.77
C ARG A 224 18.85 7.11 -19.11
N PHE A 225 18.20 7.92 -18.27
CA PHE A 225 18.87 9.02 -17.58
C PHE A 225 19.91 8.52 -16.57
N ILE A 226 19.59 7.46 -15.82
CA ILE A 226 20.54 6.83 -14.89
C ILE A 226 21.75 6.30 -15.65
N GLU A 227 21.56 5.63 -16.79
CA GLU A 227 22.69 5.18 -17.63
C GLU A 227 23.56 6.33 -18.13
N LEU A 228 22.95 7.45 -18.54
CA LEU A 228 23.69 8.64 -18.96
C LEU A 228 24.50 9.23 -17.79
N LEU A 229 23.86 9.36 -16.62
CA LEU A 229 24.49 9.88 -15.42
C LEU A 229 25.62 8.97 -14.91
N LYS A 230 25.44 7.64 -14.94
CA LYS A 230 26.48 6.66 -14.60
C LYS A 230 27.74 6.89 -15.42
N LYS A 231 27.60 7.04 -16.75
CA LYS A 231 28.73 7.31 -17.65
C LYS A 231 29.44 8.62 -17.31
N ALA A 232 28.69 9.69 -17.04
CA ALA A 232 29.24 10.99 -16.67
C ALA A 232 30.02 10.93 -15.34
N LEU A 233 29.46 10.24 -14.33
CA LEU A 233 30.10 10.03 -13.03
C LEU A 233 31.39 9.20 -13.15
N GLN A 234 31.35 8.10 -13.91
CA GLN A 234 32.52 7.24 -14.15
C GLN A 234 33.63 8.00 -14.90
N LYS A 235 33.28 8.84 -15.88
CA LYS A 235 34.24 9.72 -16.58
C LYS A 235 34.92 10.72 -15.65
N ALA A 236 34.26 11.08 -14.55
CA ALA A 236 34.79 11.95 -13.50
C ALA A 236 35.50 11.19 -12.37
N ASN A 237 35.79 9.88 -12.55
CA ASN A 237 36.39 8.97 -11.56
C ASN A 237 35.56 8.75 -10.28
N ILE A 238 34.27 9.02 -10.31
CA ILE A 238 33.36 8.72 -9.19
C ILE A 238 32.96 7.24 -9.27
N CYS A 239 33.05 6.51 -8.14
CA CYS A 239 32.59 5.13 -8.07
C CYS A 239 31.07 5.07 -8.21
N VAL A 240 30.57 4.21 -9.10
CA VAL A 240 29.14 4.03 -9.30
C VAL A 240 28.79 2.55 -9.32
N GLN A 241 27.78 2.19 -8.54
CA GLN A 241 27.19 0.85 -8.53
C GLN A 241 25.70 0.94 -8.89
N GLN A 242 25.15 -0.16 -9.38
CA GLN A 242 23.72 -0.29 -9.60
C GLN A 242 23.27 -1.63 -9.04
N ALA A 243 22.22 -1.60 -8.21
CA ALA A 243 21.63 -2.81 -7.66
C ALA A 243 20.84 -3.58 -8.73
N VAL A 244 20.46 -4.82 -8.42
CA VAL A 244 19.58 -5.63 -9.28
C VAL A 244 18.15 -5.10 -9.24
N GLU A 245 17.65 -4.76 -8.05
CA GLU A 245 16.35 -4.11 -7.86
C GLU A 245 16.44 -2.97 -6.85
N ASP A 246 16.70 -3.28 -5.58
CA ASP A 246 16.72 -2.31 -4.48
C ASP A 246 18.14 -1.91 -4.11
N ALA A 247 18.44 -0.60 -4.14
CA ALA A 247 19.74 -0.08 -3.76
C ALA A 247 20.03 -0.21 -2.26
N ASP A 248 19.00 -0.33 -1.42
CA ASP A 248 19.14 -0.29 0.05
C ASP A 248 20.21 -1.26 0.58
N LEU A 249 20.12 -2.55 0.24
CA LEU A 249 21.09 -3.54 0.70
C LEU A 249 22.51 -3.24 0.16
N THR A 250 22.61 -2.86 -1.11
CA THR A 250 23.90 -2.52 -1.73
C THR A 250 24.54 -1.31 -1.06
N ILE A 251 23.76 -0.30 -0.65
CA ILE A 251 24.23 0.86 0.11
C ILE A 251 24.80 0.42 1.45
N VAL A 252 24.07 -0.39 2.23
CA VAL A 252 24.56 -0.88 3.55
C VAL A 252 25.83 -1.71 3.39
N ASN A 253 25.82 -2.69 2.49
CA ASN A 253 26.97 -3.57 2.28
C ASN A 253 28.20 -2.80 1.80
N THR A 254 28.01 -1.81 0.91
CA THR A 254 29.11 -0.93 0.49
C THR A 254 29.65 -0.17 1.68
N ALA A 255 28.79 0.46 2.48
CA ALA A 255 29.21 1.19 3.68
C ALA A 255 29.96 0.33 4.70
N ILE A 256 29.50 -0.90 4.96
CA ILE A 256 30.18 -1.85 5.86
C ILE A 256 31.52 -2.29 5.29
N SER A 257 31.61 -2.53 3.99
CA SER A 257 32.84 -2.99 3.34
C SER A 257 33.96 -1.95 3.35
N VAL A 258 33.62 -0.66 3.28
CA VAL A 258 34.58 0.45 3.33
C VAL A 258 34.89 0.89 4.76
N ALA A 259 33.99 0.65 5.72
CA ALA A 259 34.16 1.09 7.12
C ALA A 259 35.54 0.76 7.75
N PRO A 260 36.20 -0.39 7.49
CA PRO A 260 37.52 -0.68 8.06
C PRO A 260 38.66 0.18 7.51
N GLN A 261 38.47 0.86 6.38
CA GLN A 261 39.53 1.62 5.68
C GLN A 261 39.52 3.12 6.00
N TYR A 262 38.48 3.59 6.70
CA TYR A 262 38.25 5.01 6.95
C TYR A 262 37.90 5.21 8.43
N ASP A 263 38.31 6.34 8.98
CA ASP A 263 37.97 6.72 10.35
C ASP A 263 36.46 6.97 10.49
N TYR A 264 35.78 7.38 9.41
CA TYR A 264 34.34 7.62 9.40
C TYR A 264 33.68 7.28 8.05
N GLY A 265 32.70 6.36 8.07
CA GLY A 265 31.83 6.06 6.93
C GLY A 265 30.56 6.92 6.98
N ARG A 266 30.31 7.73 5.95
CA ARG A 266 29.12 8.58 5.84
C ARG A 266 28.13 7.98 4.83
N VAL A 267 26.98 7.54 5.30
CA VAL A 267 25.88 7.12 4.43
C VAL A 267 24.90 8.29 4.23
N VAL A 268 24.67 8.68 2.98
CA VAL A 268 23.79 9.79 2.61
C VAL A 268 22.55 9.23 1.91
N VAL A 269 21.47 9.14 2.65
CA VAL A 269 20.17 8.67 2.18
C VAL A 269 19.05 9.59 2.62
N GLU A 270 18.00 9.67 1.81
CA GLU A 270 16.71 10.28 2.23
C GLU A 270 15.76 9.21 2.75
N ASP A 271 15.87 7.97 2.28
CA ASP A 271 14.94 6.94 2.67
C ASP A 271 15.32 6.31 4.01
N ILE A 272 14.36 6.37 4.95
CA ILE A 272 14.46 5.78 6.28
C ILE A 272 14.29 4.26 6.19
N ASP A 273 13.87 3.70 5.05
CA ASP A 273 13.79 2.26 4.86
C ASP A 273 15.17 1.60 5.10
N LEU A 274 16.29 2.26 4.74
CA LEU A 274 17.65 1.84 5.08
C LEU A 274 17.95 1.83 6.59
N LEU A 275 17.39 2.79 7.32
CA LEU A 275 17.56 2.92 8.76
C LEU A 275 16.62 1.99 9.53
N VAL A 276 15.44 1.69 8.97
CA VAL A 276 14.50 0.63 9.39
C VAL A 276 15.11 -0.76 9.16
N LEU A 277 15.90 -0.92 8.09
CA LEU A 277 16.78 -2.06 7.84
C LEU A 277 17.80 -2.22 8.98
N LEU A 278 18.43 -1.11 9.40
CA LEU A 278 19.45 -1.09 10.47
C LEU A 278 18.86 -1.17 11.89
N THR A 279 17.64 -0.68 12.12
CA THR A 279 16.93 -0.84 13.41
C THR A 279 16.12 -2.13 13.49
N ALA A 280 15.98 -2.84 12.36
CA ALA A 280 15.12 -4.00 12.17
C ALA A 280 13.67 -3.72 12.62
N LEU A 281 12.71 -4.58 12.29
CA LEU A 281 11.41 -4.67 12.97
C LEU A 281 10.28 -3.65 12.67
N ALA A 282 10.51 -2.47 12.07
CA ALA A 282 9.41 -1.55 11.73
C ALA A 282 8.91 -1.74 10.29
N SER A 283 7.87 -2.57 10.11
CA SER A 283 7.12 -2.76 8.86
C SER A 283 7.13 -1.55 7.90
N THR A 284 7.50 -1.80 6.63
CA THR A 284 7.56 -0.82 5.53
C THR A 284 6.23 -0.10 5.27
N HIS A 285 5.12 -0.59 5.85
CA HIS A 285 3.77 -0.08 5.64
C HIS A 285 3.12 0.38 6.94
N THR A 286 2.41 1.50 6.90
CA THR A 286 1.71 2.04 8.07
C THR A 286 0.25 1.61 8.11
N LEU A 287 -0.19 1.14 9.27
CA LEU A 287 -1.60 0.93 9.57
C LEU A 287 -2.31 2.29 9.70
N PHE A 288 -3.55 2.39 9.23
CA PHE A 288 -4.32 3.63 9.36
C PHE A 288 -4.41 4.09 10.82
N GLY A 289 -3.96 5.31 11.10
CA GLY A 289 -3.97 5.90 12.44
C GLY A 289 -2.88 5.41 13.40
N GLN A 290 -1.97 4.52 12.96
CA GLN A 290 -0.78 4.13 13.72
C GLN A 290 0.47 4.68 13.03
N GLY A 291 1.09 5.70 13.62
CA GLY A 291 2.31 6.30 13.09
C GLY A 291 3.55 5.43 13.35
N LYS A 292 4.58 5.54 12.50
CA LYS A 292 5.83 4.78 12.64
C LYS A 292 6.54 5.03 13.99
N ASN A 293 6.46 6.26 14.54
CA ASN A 293 7.00 6.57 15.86
C ASN A 293 6.37 5.74 16.98
N LYS A 294 5.08 5.37 16.85
CA LYS A 294 4.41 4.56 17.85
C LYS A 294 5.00 3.15 17.91
N PHE A 295 5.32 2.57 16.75
CA PHE A 295 6.03 1.28 16.67
C PHE A 295 7.40 1.35 17.33
N ILE A 296 8.23 2.34 17.00
CA ILE A 296 9.56 2.49 17.62
C ILE A 296 9.42 2.66 19.14
N SER A 297 8.50 3.52 19.60
CA SER A 297 8.26 3.71 21.03
C SER A 297 7.77 2.44 21.73
N LEU A 298 7.09 1.54 21.02
CA LEU A 298 6.62 0.26 21.54
C LEU A 298 7.79 -0.72 21.69
N PHE A 299 8.64 -0.85 20.67
CA PHE A 299 9.84 -1.70 20.73
C PHE A 299 10.84 -1.22 21.78
N LEU A 300 11.00 0.10 21.97
CA LEU A 300 11.84 0.66 23.03
C LEU A 300 11.29 0.42 24.44
N LYS A 301 9.97 0.20 24.59
CA LYS A 301 9.33 -0.05 25.89
C LYS A 301 9.20 -1.52 26.23
N HIS A 302 9.21 -2.40 25.23
CA HIS A 302 8.95 -3.83 25.40
C HIS A 302 10.04 -4.64 24.70
N GLU A 303 11.10 -4.95 25.43
CA GLU A 303 12.23 -5.76 24.95
C GLU A 303 11.78 -7.14 24.44
N GLU A 304 10.75 -7.73 25.04
CA GLU A 304 10.16 -8.99 24.58
C GLU A 304 9.65 -8.93 23.12
N LEU A 305 9.23 -7.76 22.64
CA LEU A 305 8.81 -7.59 21.25
C LEU A 305 10.01 -7.60 20.30
N LEU A 306 11.19 -7.15 20.74
CA LEU A 306 12.43 -7.25 19.95
C LEU A 306 12.77 -8.73 19.71
N ASN A 307 12.67 -9.56 20.75
CA ASN A 307 12.90 -11.01 20.64
C ASN A 307 11.93 -11.67 19.65
N ARG A 308 10.64 -11.31 19.69
CA ARG A 308 9.65 -11.83 18.74
C ARG A 308 9.95 -11.37 17.31
N ALA A 309 10.39 -10.14 17.16
CA ALA A 309 10.66 -9.58 15.86
C ALA A 309 12.01 -10.08 15.28
N ALA A 310 12.92 -10.61 16.10
CA ALA A 310 14.11 -11.34 15.64
C ALA A 310 13.76 -12.58 14.79
N THR A 311 12.56 -13.16 14.95
CA THR A 311 12.02 -14.20 14.05
C THR A 311 12.03 -13.74 12.60
N PHE A 312 11.84 -12.44 12.33
CA PHE A 312 11.85 -11.91 10.98
C PHE A 312 13.23 -11.90 10.32
N LEU A 313 14.29 -11.99 11.12
CA LEU A 313 15.67 -12.09 10.65
C LEU A 313 16.08 -13.56 10.40
N ASN A 314 15.40 -14.53 11.02
CA ASN A 314 15.72 -15.93 10.86
C ASN A 314 15.28 -16.48 9.48
N LEU A 315 16.25 -16.89 8.66
CA LEU A 315 16.02 -17.49 7.35
C LEU A 315 15.17 -18.77 7.40
N GLN A 316 15.26 -19.54 8.49
CA GLN A 316 14.56 -20.82 8.66
C GLN A 316 13.23 -20.67 9.42
N ALA A 317 12.78 -19.45 9.71
CA ALA A 317 11.50 -19.23 10.36
C ALA A 317 10.36 -19.82 9.51
N THR A 318 9.49 -20.59 10.17
CA THR A 318 8.29 -21.13 9.52
C THR A 318 7.24 -20.04 9.35
N THR A 319 6.26 -20.28 8.47
CA THR A 319 5.14 -19.35 8.29
C THR A 319 4.41 -19.09 9.60
N GLU A 320 4.20 -20.13 10.42
CA GLU A 320 3.51 -20.07 11.71
C GLU A 320 4.28 -19.20 12.71
N GLN A 321 5.60 -19.35 12.79
CA GLN A 321 6.44 -18.52 13.67
C GLN A 321 6.39 -17.05 13.27
N VAL A 322 6.42 -16.77 11.96
CA VAL A 322 6.36 -15.42 11.40
C VAL A 322 4.99 -14.78 11.66
N THR A 323 3.90 -15.52 11.41
CA THR A 323 2.54 -15.02 11.62
C THR A 323 2.26 -14.78 13.09
N GLU A 324 2.63 -15.73 13.96
CA GLU A 324 2.50 -15.59 15.42
C GLU A 324 3.29 -14.38 15.92
N ALA A 325 4.56 -14.23 15.52
CA ALA A 325 5.38 -13.09 15.93
C ALA A 325 4.77 -11.76 15.47
N GLY A 326 4.31 -11.69 14.22
CA GLY A 326 3.68 -10.49 13.65
C GLY A 326 2.35 -10.14 14.32
N GLU A 327 1.50 -11.11 14.61
CA GLU A 327 0.25 -10.92 15.35
C GLU A 327 0.51 -10.37 16.74
N ASN A 328 1.45 -10.96 17.47
CA ASN A 328 1.79 -10.53 18.83
C ASN A 328 2.28 -9.08 18.89
N VAL A 329 3.10 -8.65 17.92
CA VAL A 329 3.51 -7.24 17.79
C VAL A 329 2.29 -6.35 17.56
N LEU A 330 1.32 -6.78 16.75
CA LEU A 330 0.11 -6.02 16.49
C LEU A 330 -0.83 -5.99 17.71
N VAL A 331 -0.97 -7.07 18.46
CA VAL A 331 -1.73 -7.12 19.73
C VAL A 331 -1.21 -6.06 20.69
N ALA A 332 0.12 -6.02 20.90
CA ALA A 332 0.76 -5.03 21.75
C ALA A 332 0.58 -3.59 21.22
N LEU A 333 0.66 -3.37 19.90
CA LEU A 333 0.48 -2.05 19.30
C LEU A 333 -0.91 -1.45 19.55
N TYR A 334 -1.94 -2.31 19.59
CA TYR A 334 -3.31 -1.93 19.89
C TYR A 334 -3.62 -1.95 21.40
N GLY A 335 -2.60 -2.16 22.24
CA GLY A 335 -2.69 -2.07 23.69
C GLY A 335 -3.29 -3.30 24.36
N GLY A 336 -3.26 -4.45 23.70
CA GLY A 336 -3.57 -5.74 24.33
C GLY A 336 -2.32 -6.47 24.80
N ASP A 337 -2.55 -7.53 25.57
CA ASP A 337 -1.50 -8.44 26.05
C ASP A 337 -1.33 -9.63 25.08
N PRO A 338 -0.17 -9.76 24.41
CA PRO A 338 0.11 -10.88 23.50
C PRO A 338 0.07 -12.27 24.13
N ALA A 339 0.21 -12.38 25.46
CA ALA A 339 0.15 -13.68 26.13
C ALA A 339 -1.27 -14.21 26.33
N THR A 340 -2.27 -13.32 26.34
CA THR A 340 -3.64 -13.66 26.74
C THR A 340 -4.71 -13.24 25.75
N GLN A 341 -4.39 -12.40 24.76
CA GLN A 341 -5.36 -11.83 23.83
C GLN A 341 -4.96 -12.05 22.38
N ASN A 342 -5.97 -12.21 21.51
CA ASN A 342 -5.80 -12.25 20.06
C ASN A 342 -6.39 -11.00 19.38
N LEU A 343 -6.04 -10.80 18.11
CA LEU A 343 -6.46 -9.64 17.34
C LEU A 343 -7.97 -9.57 17.11
N ASP A 344 -8.63 -10.70 16.85
CA ASP A 344 -10.07 -10.73 16.60
C ASP A 344 -10.88 -10.30 17.84
N GLU A 345 -10.47 -10.73 19.04
CA GLU A 345 -11.06 -10.31 20.32
C GLU A 345 -10.79 -8.83 20.61
N LEU A 346 -9.55 -8.37 20.40
CA LEU A 346 -9.21 -6.96 20.51
C LEU A 346 -10.02 -6.10 19.54
N ARG A 347 -10.27 -6.59 18.32
CA ARG A 347 -11.05 -5.91 17.30
C ARG A 347 -12.50 -5.75 17.76
N TYR A 348 -13.12 -6.81 18.29
CA TYR A 348 -14.46 -6.76 18.89
C TYR A 348 -14.54 -5.79 20.08
N HIS A 349 -13.61 -5.88 21.02
CA HIS A 349 -13.60 -5.01 22.20
C HIS A 349 -13.36 -3.53 21.83
N SER A 350 -12.44 -3.28 20.90
CA SER A 350 -12.19 -1.93 20.35
C SER A 350 -13.43 -1.38 19.67
N PHE A 351 -14.17 -2.23 18.95
CA PHE A 351 -15.46 -1.87 18.39
C PHE A 351 -16.47 -1.49 19.48
N GLY A 352 -16.65 -2.30 20.52
CA GLY A 352 -17.55 -2.01 21.64
C GLY A 352 -17.27 -0.64 22.27
N LYS A 353 -15.99 -0.32 22.50
CA LYS A 353 -15.56 1.00 23.01
C LYS A 353 -15.82 2.14 22.03
N ALA A 354 -15.69 1.90 20.73
CA ALA A 354 -15.86 2.91 19.71
C ALA A 354 -17.33 3.15 19.33
N ALA A 355 -18.19 2.15 19.45
CA ALA A 355 -19.63 2.23 19.20
C ALA A 355 -20.34 3.19 20.17
N ALA A 356 -19.77 3.43 21.35
CA ALA A 356 -20.24 4.44 22.30
C ALA A 356 -19.93 5.89 21.89
N LYS A 357 -19.19 6.11 20.79
CA LYS A 357 -18.77 7.44 20.32
C LYS A 357 -19.63 7.92 19.15
N THR A 358 -19.85 9.23 19.07
CA THR A 358 -20.65 9.88 18.02
C THR A 358 -20.07 9.76 16.61
N LYS A 359 -18.76 9.49 16.47
CA LYS A 359 -18.08 9.28 15.19
C LYS A 359 -17.25 8.00 15.23
N PHE A 360 -17.71 6.98 14.50
CA PHE A 360 -17.02 5.72 14.31
C PHE A 360 -16.26 5.69 12.98
N THR A 361 -15.09 5.07 12.95
CA THR A 361 -14.31 4.86 11.70
C THR A 361 -13.77 3.44 11.71
N LEU A 362 -14.31 2.59 10.83
CA LEU A 362 -13.96 1.16 10.76
C LEU A 362 -12.46 0.94 10.56
N ALA A 363 -11.80 1.79 9.77
CA ALA A 363 -10.35 1.72 9.52
C ALA A 363 -9.47 1.93 10.77
N ARG A 364 -10.02 2.35 11.92
CA ARG A 364 -9.27 2.48 13.18
C ARG A 364 -9.26 1.21 14.04
N LEU A 365 -10.04 0.20 13.67
CA LEU A 365 -10.04 -1.06 14.38
C LEU A 365 -8.71 -1.81 14.17
N PRO A 366 -8.26 -2.63 15.15
CA PRO A 366 -7.18 -3.60 14.94
C PRO A 366 -7.45 -4.46 13.70
N PRO A 367 -6.43 -4.89 12.93
CA PRO A 367 -6.64 -5.80 11.79
C PRO A 367 -7.32 -7.10 12.24
N THR A 368 -7.98 -7.79 11.32
CA THR A 368 -8.33 -9.20 11.55
C THR A 368 -7.07 -10.04 11.61
N THR A 369 -7.15 -11.20 12.26
CA THR A 369 -6.06 -12.18 12.27
C THR A 369 -5.57 -12.49 10.84
N ASP A 370 -6.49 -12.75 9.90
CA ASP A 370 -6.16 -13.04 8.50
C ASP A 370 -5.35 -11.92 7.82
N ALA A 371 -5.79 -10.67 7.96
CA ALA A 371 -5.09 -9.51 7.39
C ALA A 371 -3.72 -9.28 8.04
N ALA A 372 -3.62 -9.53 9.35
CA ALA A 372 -2.38 -9.41 10.11
C ALA A 372 -1.36 -10.47 9.70
N GLN A 373 -1.77 -11.72 9.53
CA GLN A 373 -0.91 -12.82 9.07
C GLN A 373 -0.34 -12.53 7.69
N LEU A 374 -1.18 -12.14 6.72
CA LEU A 374 -0.73 -11.77 5.38
C LEU A 374 0.22 -10.56 5.42
N HIS A 375 0.00 -9.61 6.33
CA HIS A 375 0.91 -8.48 6.52
C HIS A 375 2.27 -8.91 7.10
N ALA A 376 2.28 -9.81 8.08
CA ALA A 376 3.48 -10.38 8.68
C ALA A 376 4.29 -11.16 7.63
N MET A 377 3.63 -12.02 6.85
CA MET A 377 4.28 -12.79 5.79
C MET A 377 4.95 -11.89 4.74
N ARG A 378 4.28 -10.83 4.28
CA ARG A 378 4.88 -9.87 3.34
C ARG A 378 6.05 -9.11 3.95
N SER A 379 5.93 -8.73 5.22
CA SER A 379 7.00 -8.03 5.93
C SER A 379 8.23 -8.95 6.09
N TYR A 380 8.03 -10.23 6.39
CA TYR A 380 9.08 -11.23 6.42
C TYR A 380 9.74 -11.41 5.05
N HIS A 381 8.96 -11.59 3.98
CA HIS A 381 9.49 -11.69 2.63
C HIS A 381 10.36 -10.49 2.25
N GLN A 382 9.90 -9.28 2.59
CA GLN A 382 10.66 -8.05 2.37
C GLN A 382 11.98 -8.04 3.18
N VAL A 383 11.93 -8.38 4.46
CA VAL A 383 13.13 -8.45 5.32
C VAL A 383 14.11 -9.51 4.83
N GLN A 384 13.64 -10.67 4.38
CA GLN A 384 14.50 -11.71 3.84
C GLN A 384 15.13 -11.30 2.51
N THR A 385 14.38 -10.63 1.63
CA THR A 385 14.91 -10.05 0.40
C THR A 385 16.01 -9.04 0.71
N TRP A 386 15.82 -8.21 1.73
CA TRP A 386 16.83 -7.28 2.23
C TRP A 386 18.05 -7.96 2.82
N LEU A 387 17.93 -9.16 3.38
CA LEU A 387 19.08 -9.95 3.84
C LEU A 387 19.78 -10.71 2.70
N GLY A 388 19.34 -10.52 1.46
CA GLY A 388 19.87 -11.21 0.27
C GLY A 388 19.34 -12.63 0.10
N ASN A 389 18.30 -13.02 0.84
CA ASN A 389 17.71 -14.35 0.78
C ASN A 389 16.58 -14.39 -0.25
N GLU A 390 16.67 -15.32 -1.20
CA GLU A 390 15.62 -15.53 -2.18
C GLU A 390 14.46 -16.34 -1.58
N LYS A 391 13.26 -15.76 -1.58
CA LYS A 391 12.02 -16.39 -1.09
C LYS A 391 10.94 -16.21 -2.16
N ASP A 392 10.20 -17.28 -2.43
CA ASP A 392 9.07 -17.24 -3.37
C ASP A 392 7.95 -16.33 -2.83
N PRO A 393 7.68 -15.16 -3.45
CA PRO A 393 6.70 -14.22 -2.95
C PRO A 393 5.28 -14.80 -2.86
N LEU A 394 4.92 -15.76 -3.71
CA LEU A 394 3.58 -16.36 -3.71
C LEU A 394 3.29 -17.17 -2.44
N LYS A 395 4.33 -17.64 -1.75
CA LYS A 395 4.22 -18.30 -0.44
C LYS A 395 4.17 -17.32 0.72
N TRP A 396 4.42 -16.04 0.49
CA TRP A 396 4.59 -15.02 1.53
C TRP A 396 3.64 -13.82 1.37
N GLY A 397 2.38 -14.10 1.04
CA GLY A 397 1.31 -13.09 1.07
C GLY A 397 1.23 -12.20 -0.17
N TRP A 398 1.82 -12.64 -1.29
CA TRP A 398 1.66 -12.04 -2.61
C TRP A 398 0.88 -12.96 -3.56
N MET A 399 0.30 -12.40 -4.61
CA MET A 399 -0.46 -13.12 -5.63
C MET A 399 -0.13 -12.60 -7.03
N HIS A 400 -0.18 -13.48 -8.03
CA HIS A 400 0.04 -13.11 -9.42
C HIS A 400 -1.24 -12.57 -10.05
N THR A 401 -1.12 -11.49 -10.81
CA THR A 401 -2.17 -10.88 -11.62
C THR A 401 -1.68 -10.69 -13.05
N PRO A 402 -2.55 -10.42 -14.04
CA PRO A 402 -2.11 -10.10 -15.40
C PRO A 402 -1.16 -8.89 -15.46
N SER A 403 -1.22 -8.01 -14.47
CA SER A 403 -0.39 -6.80 -14.34
C SER A 403 0.89 -7.02 -13.53
N GLY A 404 1.15 -8.25 -13.07
CA GLY A 404 2.31 -8.63 -12.26
C GLY A 404 1.94 -9.04 -10.83
N LEU A 405 2.90 -8.97 -9.92
CA LEU A 405 2.76 -9.37 -8.53
C LEU A 405 2.04 -8.31 -7.67
N PHE A 406 0.99 -8.70 -6.95
CA PHE A 406 0.22 -7.81 -6.06
C PHE A 406 0.11 -8.41 -4.65
N PRO A 407 -0.02 -7.57 -3.61
CA PRO A 407 -0.22 -8.04 -2.24
C PRO A 407 -1.58 -8.75 -2.11
N LYS A 408 -1.59 -9.97 -1.58
CA LYS A 408 -2.82 -10.71 -1.25
C LYS A 408 -3.54 -9.98 -0.12
N LYS A 409 -4.79 -9.59 -0.34
CA LYS A 409 -5.53 -8.71 0.58
C LYS A 409 -6.20 -9.46 1.74
N SER A 410 -6.74 -10.65 1.47
CA SER A 410 -7.47 -11.49 2.43
C SER A 410 -7.47 -12.93 1.91
N GLU A 411 -7.47 -13.91 2.80
CA GLU A 411 -7.82 -15.30 2.45
C GLU A 411 -9.28 -15.60 2.74
N LYS A 412 -9.85 -14.89 3.72
CA LYS A 412 -11.25 -15.04 4.12
C LYS A 412 -12.18 -14.18 3.29
N ASP A 413 -13.44 -14.60 3.24
CA ASP A 413 -14.52 -13.80 2.71
C ASP A 413 -14.69 -12.48 3.49
N PRO A 414 -15.16 -11.41 2.82
CA PRO A 414 -15.25 -10.08 3.40
C PRO A 414 -16.23 -9.99 4.59
N ALA A 415 -17.17 -10.93 4.71
CA ALA A 415 -18.06 -11.08 5.84
C ALA A 415 -18.48 -12.55 5.99
N PRO A 416 -18.98 -12.97 7.17
CA PRO A 416 -19.47 -14.33 7.34
C PRO A 416 -20.64 -14.64 6.44
N GLU A 417 -20.77 -15.91 6.07
CA GLU A 417 -21.78 -16.37 5.12
C GLU A 417 -23.20 -15.97 5.55
N SER A 418 -23.53 -16.04 6.84
CA SER A 418 -24.85 -15.61 7.36
C SER A 418 -25.15 -14.12 7.08
N LEU A 419 -24.13 -13.26 7.12
CA LEU A 419 -24.26 -11.84 6.80
C LEU A 419 -24.31 -11.60 5.28
N LEU A 420 -23.57 -12.40 4.50
CA LEU A 420 -23.65 -12.42 3.03
C LEU A 420 -24.99 -13.00 2.53
N GLN A 421 -25.60 -13.92 3.26
CA GLN A 421 -26.95 -14.42 2.97
C GLN A 421 -28.01 -13.42 3.45
N CYS A 422 -27.68 -12.55 4.41
CA CYS A 422 -28.46 -11.35 4.73
C CYS A 422 -28.41 -10.27 3.62
N ILE A 423 -27.85 -10.53 2.45
CA ILE A 423 -27.86 -9.55 1.37
C ILE A 423 -29.28 -9.38 0.81
N SER A 424 -29.71 -8.12 0.84
CA SER A 424 -30.89 -7.52 0.21
C SER A 424 -31.99 -8.47 -0.28
N CYS A 425 -33.15 -8.47 0.39
CA CYS A 425 -34.36 -8.90 -0.30
C CYS A 425 -34.82 -7.75 -1.21
N THR A 426 -35.32 -8.04 -2.40
CA THR A 426 -35.92 -7.03 -3.30
C THR A 426 -37.42 -6.84 -3.01
N CYS A 427 -37.85 -7.20 -1.81
CA CYS A 427 -39.25 -7.21 -1.41
C CYS A 427 -39.79 -5.78 -1.33
N ARG A 428 -40.60 -5.39 -2.32
CA ARG A 428 -41.24 -4.06 -2.38
C ARG A 428 -42.56 -3.95 -1.62
N LYS A 429 -43.19 -5.09 -1.31
CA LYS A 429 -44.50 -5.19 -0.64
C LYS A 429 -44.40 -5.88 0.73
N GLY A 430 -43.22 -5.84 1.35
CA GLY A 430 -42.91 -6.59 2.57
C GLY A 430 -42.41 -8.01 2.31
N CYS A 431 -41.74 -8.61 3.31
CA CYS A 431 -41.21 -9.96 3.25
C CYS A 431 -42.30 -11.02 3.45
N THR A 432 -42.67 -11.73 2.39
CA THR A 432 -43.52 -12.93 2.44
C THR A 432 -42.68 -14.21 2.22
N ASN A 433 -43.31 -15.38 2.10
CA ASN A 433 -42.64 -16.68 1.90
C ASN A 433 -41.79 -16.75 0.61
N ALA A 434 -41.99 -15.82 -0.33
CA ALA A 434 -41.17 -15.68 -1.54
C ALA A 434 -39.86 -14.90 -1.32
N CYS A 435 -39.65 -14.33 -0.13
CA CYS A 435 -38.45 -13.55 0.20
C CYS A 435 -37.21 -14.45 0.23
N GLY A 436 -36.16 -14.07 -0.50
CA GLY A 436 -34.87 -14.77 -0.51
C GLY A 436 -34.27 -14.94 0.89
N ARG A 437 -34.40 -13.92 1.77
CA ARG A 437 -33.97 -14.01 3.17
C ARG A 437 -34.75 -15.06 3.96
N ARG A 438 -36.08 -15.14 3.81
CA ARG A 438 -36.89 -16.16 4.50
C ARG A 438 -36.59 -17.57 3.98
N LYS A 439 -36.33 -17.73 2.67
CA LYS A 439 -35.92 -19.02 2.09
C LYS A 439 -34.56 -19.48 2.62
N ALA A 440 -33.67 -18.56 2.94
CA ALA A 440 -32.40 -18.83 3.60
C ALA A 440 -32.53 -18.95 5.14
N GLY A 441 -33.75 -19.04 5.69
CA GLY A 441 -33.97 -19.20 7.13
C GLY A 441 -33.79 -17.93 7.97
N VAL A 442 -33.62 -16.76 7.35
CA VAL A 442 -33.38 -15.49 8.06
C VAL A 442 -34.69 -14.75 8.33
N HIS A 443 -34.89 -14.30 9.56
CA HIS A 443 -36.04 -13.48 9.95
C HIS A 443 -36.00 -12.09 9.30
N CYS A 444 -37.12 -11.66 8.72
CA CYS A 444 -37.27 -10.29 8.23
C CYS A 444 -37.65 -9.33 9.36
N SER A 445 -36.96 -8.20 9.46
CA SER A 445 -37.26 -7.14 10.43
C SER A 445 -38.26 -6.12 9.88
N LEU A 446 -38.78 -5.25 10.77
CA LEU A 446 -39.71 -4.17 10.41
C LEU A 446 -39.13 -3.16 9.39
N LEU A 447 -37.80 -3.07 9.33
CA LEU A 447 -37.07 -2.24 8.35
C LEU A 447 -37.12 -2.80 6.92
N CYS A 448 -37.52 -4.07 6.74
CA CYS A 448 -37.66 -4.71 5.42
C CYS A 448 -38.94 -4.30 4.66
N LYS A 449 -39.80 -3.43 5.20
CA LYS A 449 -41.03 -2.97 4.52
C LYS A 449 -40.73 -2.25 3.19
N HIS A 450 -39.57 -1.61 3.07
CA HIS A 450 -39.10 -0.94 1.85
C HIS A 450 -37.63 -1.26 1.57
N CYS A 451 -37.31 -2.54 1.38
CA CYS A 451 -35.93 -2.95 1.10
C CYS A 451 -35.52 -2.55 -0.34
N ILE A 452 -34.66 -1.53 -0.47
CA ILE A 452 -34.12 -1.05 -1.75
C ILE A 452 -32.62 -1.35 -1.83
N GLY A 453 -32.24 -2.63 -1.78
CA GLY A 453 -30.84 -3.04 -1.94
C GLY A 453 -30.03 -2.86 -0.66
#